data_AF-A0A1V3H8B6-F1
#
_entry.id   AF-A0A1V3H8B6-F1
#
_cell.length_a   1.000
_cell.length_b   1.000
_cell.length_c   1.000
_cell.angle_alpha   90.00
_cell.angle_beta   90.00
_cell.angle_gamma   90.00
#
_symmetry.space_group_name_H-M   'P 1'
#
loop_
_entity.id
_entity.type
_entity.pdbx_description
1 polymer ?
#
loop_
_entity_poly.entity_id
_entity_poly.type
_entity_poly.pdbx_seq_one_letter_code
_entity_poly.pdbx_strand_id
1 'polypeptide(L)' 'MTPFAFARLETDIGTVKVEGRFDPIDGHIEVDELAHLDGDGWADVNHWLAEQAYEHKIAMIIAAIRPAVMSLNS' A
#
# COMPACT_ATOMS: atom_id res chain seq x y z
N MET A 1 -15.62 -0.36 7.43
CA MET A 1 -14.44 -0.06 6.61
C MET A 1 -14.84 0.24 5.17
N THR A 2 -14.26 1.28 4.59
CA THR A 2 -14.48 1.75 3.21
C THR A 2 -13.40 1.16 2.30
N PRO A 3 -13.77 0.52 1.17
CA PRO A 3 -12.77 -0.02 0.25
C PRO A 3 -12.02 1.10 -0.49
N PHE A 4 -10.75 0.88 -0.78
CA PHE A 4 -9.93 1.72 -1.64
C PHE A 4 -9.11 0.88 -2.61
N ALA A 5 -8.80 1.45 -3.77
CA ALA A 5 -7.91 0.86 -4.75
C ALA A 5 -7.08 1.94 -5.42
N PHE A 6 -5.76 1.83 -5.33
CA PHE A 6 -4.81 2.65 -6.06
C PHE A 6 -4.14 1.81 -7.13
N ALA A 7 -4.50 2.07 -8.39
CA ALA A 7 -3.86 1.43 -9.54
C ALA A 7 -2.39 1.84 -9.70
N ARG A 8 -2.03 3.04 -9.22
CA ARG A 8 -0.67 3.58 -9.23
C ARG A 8 -0.48 4.56 -8.07
N LEU A 9 0.24 4.14 -7.04
CA LEU A 9 0.63 4.97 -5.90
C LEU A 9 2.15 5.12 -5.89
N GLU A 10 2.63 6.36 -5.97
CA GLU A 10 4.06 6.65 -5.87
C GLU A 10 4.48 6.69 -4.40
N THR A 11 5.55 5.96 -4.08
CA THR A 11 6.13 5.86 -2.73
C THR A 11 7.65 6.01 -2.82
N ASP A 12 8.34 6.22 -1.69
CA ASP A 12 9.80 6.30 -1.65
C ASP A 12 10.51 5.02 -2.14
N ILE A 13 9.82 3.89 -2.16
CA ILE A 13 10.36 2.60 -2.64
C ILE A 13 9.96 2.29 -4.09
N GLY A 14 9.29 3.23 -4.76
CA GLY A 14 8.82 3.11 -6.14
C GLY A 14 7.29 3.12 -6.25
N THR A 15 6.80 2.68 -7.41
CA THR A 15 5.38 2.65 -7.69
C THR A 15 4.76 1.35 -7.17
N VAL A 16 3.67 1.45 -6.41
CA VAL A 16 2.89 0.29 -5.94
C VAL A 16 1.46 0.35 -6.46
N LYS A 17 0.87 -0.83 -6.63
CA LYS A 17 -0.57 -1.05 -6.77
C LYS A 17 -1.04 -1.60 -5.44
N VAL A 18 -2.09 -1.01 -4.87
CA VAL A 18 -2.61 -1.44 -3.58
C VAL A 18 -4.12 -1.39 -3.53
N GLU A 19 -4.72 -2.42 -2.97
CA GLU A 19 -6.15 -2.54 -2.72
C GLU A 19 -6.36 -2.93 -1.26
N GLY A 20 -7.42 -2.40 -0.65
CA GLY A 20 -7.67 -2.65 0.75
C GLY A 20 -8.89 -1.94 1.29
N ARG A 21 -8.97 -1.88 2.62
CA ARG A 21 -10.06 -1.26 3.37
C ARG A 21 -9.51 -0.31 4.40
N PHE A 22 -10.15 0.85 4.52
CA PHE A 22 -9.83 1.86 5.52
C PHE A 22 -11.00 2.06 6.48
N ASP A 23 -10.72 2.08 7.77
CA ASP A 23 -11.68 2.50 8.77
C ASP A 23 -11.47 3.98 9.13
N PRO A 24 -12.40 4.87 8.77
CA PRO A 24 -12.27 6.30 9.11
C PRO A 24 -12.50 6.59 10.59
N ILE A 25 -13.01 5.65 11.39
CA ILE A 25 -13.32 5.86 12.81
C ILE A 25 -12.06 5.78 13.67
N ASP A 26 -11.25 4.74 13.48
CA ASP A 26 -10.01 4.51 14.23
C ASP A 26 -8.72 4.70 13.39
N GLY A 27 -8.87 4.90 12.08
CA GLY A 27 -7.76 5.09 11.15
C GLY A 27 -7.05 3.78 10.78
N HIS A 28 -7.68 2.62 11.01
CA HIS A 28 -7.14 1.31 10.66
C HIS A 28 -7.14 1.10 9.14
N ILE A 29 -6.06 0.50 8.62
CA ILE A 29 -5.90 0.16 7.20
C ILE A 29 -5.63 -1.34 7.14
N GLU A 30 -6.49 -2.05 6.43
CA GLU A 30 -6.29 -3.45 6.04
C GLU A 30 -5.91 -3.47 4.57
N VAL A 31 -4.79 -4.13 4.24
CA VAL A 31 -4.31 -4.28 2.87
C VAL A 31 -4.72 -5.67 2.38
N ASP A 32 -5.54 -5.73 1.34
CA ASP A 32 -6.00 -6.98 0.72
C ASP A 32 -5.02 -7.45 -0.38
N GLU A 33 -4.55 -6.52 -1.23
CA GLU A 33 -3.62 -6.81 -2.34
C GLU A 33 -2.54 -5.73 -2.39
N LEU A 34 -1.27 -6.14 -2.56
CA LEU A 34 -0.15 -5.23 -2.72
C LEU A 34 0.86 -5.77 -3.73
N ALA A 35 1.09 -4.99 -4.78
CA ALA A 35 2.09 -5.28 -5.81
C ALA A 35 3.00 -4.07 -6.02
N HIS A 36 4.26 -4.32 -6.34
CA HIS A 36 5.25 -3.31 -6.70
C HIS A 36 5.60 -3.40 -8.17
N LEU A 37 5.83 -2.25 -8.80
CA LEU A 37 6.24 -2.18 -10.19
C LEU A 37 7.77 -2.36 -10.28
N ASP A 38 8.18 -3.54 -10.73
CA ASP A 38 9.56 -3.88 -11.07
C ASP A 38 9.80 -3.75 -12.58
N GLY A 39 11.04 -3.99 -13.04
CA GLY A 39 11.43 -3.89 -14.45
C GLY A 39 10.64 -4.83 -15.39
N ASP A 40 10.19 -5.97 -14.88
CA ASP A 40 9.42 -6.98 -15.61
C ASP A 40 7.89 -6.83 -15.46
N GLY A 41 7.41 -5.87 -14.66
CA GLY A 41 5.99 -5.61 -14.42
C GLY A 41 5.60 -5.62 -12.94
N TRP A 42 4.32 -5.86 -12.66
CA TRP A 42 3.80 -5.91 -11.30
C TRP A 42 4.19 -7.22 -10.61
N ALA A 43 4.94 -7.12 -9.51
CA ALA A 43 5.36 -8.25 -8.70
C ALA A 43 4.74 -8.16 -7.30
N ASP A 44 4.23 -9.28 -6.80
CA ASP A 44 3.69 -9.36 -5.43
C ASP A 44 4.81 -9.15 -4.42
N VAL A 45 4.68 -8.15 -3.56
CA VAL A 45 5.67 -7.77 -2.54
C VAL A 45 6.01 -8.88 -1.54
N ASN A 46 5.25 -9.99 -1.51
CA ASN A 46 5.61 -11.21 -0.80
C ASN A 46 6.98 -11.75 -1.22
N HIS A 47 7.49 -11.45 -2.42
CA HIS A 47 8.87 -11.83 -2.77
C HIS A 47 9.95 -11.05 -1.98
N TRP A 48 9.59 -9.98 -1.25
CA TRP A 48 10.49 -9.21 -0.38
C TRP A 48 10.65 -9.80 1.03
N LEU A 49 10.14 -11.01 1.30
CA LEU A 49 10.09 -11.72 2.59
C LEU A 49 11.41 -11.94 3.37
N ALA A 50 12.52 -11.31 2.98
CA ALA A 50 13.63 -11.11 3.91
C ALA A 50 13.16 -10.15 5.02
N GLU A 51 12.66 -10.73 6.13
CA GLU A 51 11.81 -10.14 7.17
C GLU A 51 12.00 -8.64 7.46
N GLN A 52 13.23 -8.15 7.65
CA GLN A 52 13.47 -6.72 7.95
C GLN A 52 13.17 -5.76 6.79
N ALA A 53 13.46 -6.16 5.55
CA ALA A 53 13.21 -5.32 4.39
C ALA A 53 11.70 -5.25 4.11
N TYR A 54 10.97 -6.33 4.42
CA TYR A 54 9.52 -6.39 4.26
C TYR A 54 8.80 -5.41 5.21
N GLU A 55 9.05 -5.48 6.51
CA GLU A 55 8.37 -4.62 7.49
C GLU A 55 8.58 -3.13 7.23
N HIS A 56 9.82 -2.74 6.91
CA HIS A 56 10.14 -1.34 6.62
C HIS A 56 9.43 -0.85 5.35
N LYS A 57 9.44 -1.66 4.28
CA LYS A 57 8.77 -1.31 3.01
C LYS A 57 7.25 -1.22 3.17
N ILE A 58 6.63 -2.16 3.90
CA ILE A 58 5.20 -2.13 4.20
C ILE A 58 4.83 -0.89 5.01
N ALA A 59 5.63 -0.53 6.03
CA ALA A 59 5.39 0.68 6.80
C ALA A 59 5.42 1.95 5.94
N MET A 60 6.37 2.05 5.01
CA MET A 60 6.45 3.16 4.04
C MET A 60 5.23 3.22 3.11
N ILE A 61 4.75 2.08 2.63
CA ILE A 61 3.55 2.00 1.80
C ILE A 61 2.31 2.44 2.59
N ILE A 62 2.12 1.94 3.82
CA ILE A 62 0.98 2.32 4.68
C ILE A 62 1.01 3.82 4.98
N ALA A 63 2.20 4.39 5.21
CA ALA A 63 2.37 5.82 5.42
C ALA A 63 1.93 6.65 4.19
N ALA A 64 2.16 6.15 2.98
CA ALA A 64 1.70 6.79 1.73
C ALA A 64 0.19 6.60 1.47
N ILE A 65 -0.38 5.45 1.85
CA ILE A 65 -1.82 5.16 1.68
C ILE A 65 -2.67 6.09 2.55
N ARG A 66 -2.28 6.30 3.82
CA ARG A 66 -3.08 7.06 4.78
C ARG A 66 -3.53 8.45 4.28
N PRO A 67 -2.63 9.36 3.84
CA PRO A 67 -3.04 10.66 3.32
C PRO A 67 -3.86 10.54 2.02
N ALA A 68 -3.53 9.57 1.16
CA ALA A 68 -4.24 9.37 -0.10
C ALA A 68 -5.71 8.93 0.14
N VAL A 69 -5.94 8.01 1.09
CA VAL A 69 -7.28 7.56 1.45
C VAL A 69 -8.06 8.63 2.20
N MET A 70 -7.40 9.40 3.09
CA MET A 70 -8.05 10.54 3.75
C MET A 70 -8.53 11.59 2.74
N SER A 71 -7.73 11.87 1.70
CA SER A 71 -8.10 12.79 0.61
C SER A 71 -9.28 12.28 -0.23
N LEU A 72 -9.40 10.96 -0.42
CA LEU A 72 -10.55 10.36 -1.13
C LEU A 72 -11.87 10.44 -0.35
N ASN A 73 -11.81 10.57 0.98
CA ASN A 73 -12.98 10.56 1.85
C ASN A 73 -13.31 11.95 2.45
N SER A 74 -12.58 12.99 2.06
CA SER A 74 -12.78 14.39 2.48
C SER A 74 -13.74 15.18 1.60
#